data_AF-A0A9R1BQZ0-F1
#
_entry.id   AF-A0A9R1BQZ0-F1
#
_cell.length_a   1.000
_cell.length_b   1.000
_cell.length_c   1.000
_cell.angle_alpha   90.00
_cell.angle_beta   90.00
_cell.angle_gamma   90.00
#
_symmetry.space_group_name_H-M   'P 1'
#
loop_
_entity.id
_entity.type
_entity.pdbx_description
1 polymer ?
#
loop_
_entity_poly.entity_id
_entity_poly.type
_entity_poly.pdbx_seq_one_letter_code
_entity_poly.pdbx_strand_id
1 'polypeptide(L)' 'MIGFSKPTSGNAFVQDFSIHTDMENVYNSMGVCPQNDMLWEMLTGREHLQFYGRLKSLSGSALDLVSYNSTLIA' A
#
# COMPACT_ATOMS: atom_id res chain seq x y z
N MET A 1 3.39 -13.05 -6.44
CA MET A 1 3.73 -12.96 -5.00
C MET A 1 3.25 -11.61 -4.43
N ILE A 2 1.99 -11.25 -4.67
CA ILE A 2 1.28 -10.10 -4.05
C ILE A 2 -0.19 -10.49 -3.83
N GLY A 3 -0.39 -11.79 -3.58
CA GLY A 3 -1.68 -12.46 -3.42
C GLY A 3 -2.60 -12.55 -4.65
N PHE A 4 -2.13 -12.26 -5.86
CA PHE A 4 -2.87 -12.59 -7.10
C PHE A 4 -3.01 -14.10 -7.35
N SER A 5 -2.12 -14.92 -6.78
CA SER A 5 -2.17 -16.36 -6.86
C SER A 5 -1.92 -16.98 -5.49
N LYS A 6 -2.63 -18.08 -5.21
CA LYS A 6 -2.43 -18.85 -3.97
C LYS A 6 -1.11 -19.63 -4.04
N PRO A 7 -0.38 -19.77 -2.92
CA PRO A 7 0.80 -20.63 -2.88
C PRO A 7 0.45 -22.07 -3.22
N THR A 8 1.26 -22.73 -4.05
CA THR A 8 1.06 -24.14 -4.40
C THR A 8 1.50 -25.07 -3.26
N SER A 9 2.54 -24.70 -2.53
CA SER A 9 3.05 -25.40 -1.35
C SER A 9 3.99 -24.48 -0.54
N GLY A 10 4.38 -24.91 0.67
CA GLY A 10 5.27 -24.16 1.55
C GLY A 10 4.58 -22.99 2.27
N ASN A 11 5.35 -22.23 3.03
CA ASN A 11 4.89 -21.00 3.68
C ASN A 11 5.97 -19.92 3.58
N ALA A 12 5.55 -18.66 3.55
CA ALA A 12 6.42 -17.49 3.62
C ALA A 12 5.89 -16.53 4.67
N PHE A 13 6.79 -15.73 5.24
CA PHE A 13 6.49 -14.80 6.32
C PHE A 13 6.91 -13.38 5.93
N VAL A 14 6.05 -12.41 6.18
CA VAL A 14 6.32 -10.97 6.02
C VAL A 14 6.09 -10.32 7.37
N GLN A 15 7.14 -9.77 7.98
CA GLN A 15 7.07 -9.25 9.36
C GLN A 15 6.40 -10.24 10.33
N ASP A 16 6.83 -11.50 10.28
CA ASP A 16 6.30 -12.63 11.06
C ASP A 16 4.85 -13.05 10.75
N PHE A 17 4.15 -12.36 9.84
CA PHE A 17 2.83 -12.75 9.35
C PHE A 17 2.92 -13.79 8.24
N SER A 18 2.21 -14.90 8.40
CA SER A 18 2.20 -16.00 7.42
C SER A 18 1.28 -15.67 6.25
N ILE A 19 1.74 -15.89 5.01
CA ILE A 19 0.95 -15.60 3.80
C ILE A 19 -0.26 -16.55 3.60
N HIS A 20 -0.42 -17.56 4.44
CA HIS A 20 -1.61 -18.42 4.43
C HIS A 20 -2.69 -17.96 5.39
N THR A 21 -2.30 -17.38 6.53
CA THR A 21 -3.17 -17.13 7.68
C THR A 21 -3.41 -15.64 7.91
N ASP A 22 -2.46 -14.79 7.56
CA ASP A 22 -2.37 -13.41 8.01
C ASP A 22 -2.26 -12.40 6.85
N MET A 23 -2.79 -12.76 5.67
CA MET A 23 -2.65 -11.94 4.46
C MET A 23 -3.18 -10.52 4.59
N GLU A 24 -4.17 -10.28 5.45
CA GLU A 24 -4.67 -8.95 5.74
C GLU A 24 -3.60 -8.08 6.44
N ASN A 25 -2.92 -8.63 7.45
CA ASN A 25 -1.82 -7.95 8.13
C ASN A 25 -0.64 -7.72 7.17
N VAL A 26 -0.35 -8.71 6.32
CA VAL A 26 0.65 -8.57 5.25
C VAL A 26 0.31 -7.37 4.36
N TYR A 27 -0.92 -7.27 3.83
CA TYR A 27 -1.33 -6.14 2.98
C TYR A 27 -1.38 -4.79 3.67
N ASN A 28 -1.69 -4.76 4.97
CA ASN A 28 -1.65 -3.52 5.74
C ASN A 28 -0.22 -3.04 5.97
N SER A 29 0.74 -3.97 6.09
CA SER A 29 2.16 -3.68 6.31
C SER A 29 2.96 -3.38 5.04
N MET A 30 2.40 -3.65 3.84
CA MET A 30 3.12 -3.50 2.57
C MET A 30 2.36 -2.67 1.52
N GLY A 31 3.12 -2.09 0.59
CA GLY A 31 2.63 -1.48 -0.64
C GLY A 31 3.14 -2.22 -1.88
N VAL A 32 2.46 -2.05 -3.01
CA VAL A 32 2.92 -2.57 -4.31
C VAL A 32 3.04 -1.42 -5.29
N CYS A 33 4.23 -1.26 -5.86
CA CYS A 33 4.48 -0.32 -6.95
C CYS A 33 4.61 -1.13 -8.27
N PRO A 34 3.62 -1.08 -9.17
CA PRO A 34 3.70 -1.76 -10.46
C PRO A 34 4.71 -1.10 -11.39
N GLN A 35 5.06 -1.78 -12.49
CA GLN A 35 6.03 -1.27 -13.47
C GLN A 35 5.52 -0.06 -14.26
N ASN A 36 4.20 0.01 -14.46
CA ASN A 36 3.56 1.14 -15.11
C ASN A 36 3.02 2.12 -14.07
N ASP A 37 3.11 3.40 -14.38
CA ASP A 37 2.59 4.46 -13.53
C ASP A 37 1.07 4.33 -13.38
N MET A 38 0.59 4.16 -12.14
CA MET A 38 -0.83 4.20 -11.80
C MET A 38 -1.27 5.64 -11.50
N LEU A 39 -1.08 6.54 -12.47
CA LEU A 39 -1.48 7.94 -12.35
C LEU A 39 -2.80 8.17 -13.09
N TRP A 40 -3.74 8.82 -12.40
CA TRP A 40 -4.95 9.38 -12.97
C TRP A 40 -4.67 10.79 -13.47
N GLU A 41 -4.77 11.01 -14.78
CA GLU A 41 -4.50 12.30 -15.43
C GLU A 41 -5.33 13.47 -14.88
N MET A 42 -6.50 13.17 -14.31
CA MET A 42 -7.42 14.13 -13.73
C MET A 42 -7.04 14.61 -12.33
N LEU A 43 -6.04 13.98 -11.69
CA LEU A 43 -5.64 14.28 -10.32
C LEU A 43 -4.23 14.87 -10.28
N THR A 44 -4.04 15.91 -9.49
CA THR A 44 -2.71 16.42 -9.15
C THR A 44 -1.95 15.42 -8.29
N GLY A 45 -0.63 15.58 -8.17
CA GLY A 45 0.19 14.73 -7.29
C GLY A 45 -0.33 14.72 -5.85
N ARG A 46 -0.73 15.88 -5.31
CA ARG A 46 -1.31 15.98 -3.96
C ARG A 46 -2.61 15.20 -3.81
N GLU A 47 -3.50 15.32 -4.78
CA GLU A 47 -4.79 14.60 -4.75
C GLU A 47 -4.59 13.09 -4.84
N HIS A 48 -3.60 12.61 -5.60
CA HIS A 48 -3.19 11.20 -5.58
C HIS A 48 -2.76 10.75 -4.19
N LEU A 49 -1.91 11.53 -3.51
CA LEU A 49 -1.44 11.19 -2.17
C LEU A 49 -2.59 11.18 -1.15
N GLN A 50 -3.53 12.13 -1.26
CA GLN A 50 -4.73 12.16 -0.43
C GLN A 50 -5.63 10.95 -0.69
N PHE A 51 -5.80 10.56 -1.96
CA PHE A 51 -6.60 9.41 -2.35
C PHE A 51 -6.02 8.11 -1.79
N TYR A 52 -4.74 7.84 -2.07
CA TYR A 52 -4.05 6.64 -1.58
C TYR A 52 -3.90 6.62 -0.06
N GLY A 53 -3.68 7.77 0.57
CA GLY A 53 -3.62 7.89 2.03
C GLY A 53 -4.94 7.49 2.69
N ARG A 54 -6.07 7.96 2.16
CA ARG A 54 -7.41 7.55 2.65
C ARG A 54 -7.68 6.06 2.43
N LEU A 55 -7.23 5.51 1.29
CA LEU A 55 -7.35 4.07 1.01
C LEU A 55 -6.59 3.22 2.04
N LYS A 56 -5.45 3.73 2.53
CA LYS A 56 -4.67 3.16 3.63
C LYS A 56 -5.17 3.57 5.03
N SER A 57 -6.42 4.04 5.12
CA SER A 57 -7.08 4.44 6.37
C SER A 57 -6.42 5.60 7.14
N LEU A 58 -5.60 6.43 6.46
CA LEU A 58 -5.06 7.65 7.06
C LEU A 58 -6.13 8.75 7.14
N SER A 59 -6.10 9.50 8.23
CA SER A 59 -7.01 10.63 8.46
C SER A 59 -6.34 11.73 9.30
N GLY A 60 -6.95 12.93 9.29
CA GLY A 60 -6.47 14.08 10.06
C GLY A 60 -5.03 14.48 9.72
N SER A 61 -4.25 14.79 10.75
CA SER A 61 -2.87 15.27 10.63
C SER A 61 -1.94 14.28 9.91
N ALA A 62 -2.19 12.97 10.03
CA ALA A 62 -1.40 11.96 9.32
C ALA A 62 -1.61 12.08 7.79
N LEU A 63 -2.86 12.24 7.35
CA LEU A 63 -3.18 12.40 5.92
C LEU A 63 -2.59 13.70 5.36
N ASP A 64 -2.66 14.79 6.14
CA ASP A 64 -2.07 16.07 5.75
C ASP A 64 -0.56 15.93 5.60
N LEU A 65 0.11 15.29 6.56
CA LEU A 65 1.55 15.15 6.54
C LEU A 65 2.06 14.40 5.30
N VAL A 66 1.39 13.33 4.87
CA VAL A 66 1.74 12.61 3.63
C VAL A 66 1.49 13.46 2.38
N SER A 67 0.48 14.33 2.41
CA SER A 67 0.14 15.20 1.30
C SER A 67 1.09 16.40 1.15
N TYR A 68 1.76 16.80 2.23
CA TYR A 68 2.68 17.95 2.26
C TYR A 68 4.17 17.56 2.28
N ASN A 69 4.54 16.38 2.78
CA ASN A 69 5.90 15.86 2.80
C ASN A 69 6.02 14.61 1.92
N SER A 70 6.50 14.80 0.70
CA SER A 70 6.67 13.77 -0.34
C SER A 70 7.65 12.63 0.01
N THR A 71 8.30 12.68 1.18
CA THR A 71 9.36 11.74 1.60
C THR A 71 8.84 10.44 2.21
N LEU A 72 7.53 10.32 2.47
CA LEU A 72 6.95 9.22 3.27
C LEU A 72 6.29 8.07 2.48
N ILE A 73 6.50 8.01 1.16
CA ILE A 73 5.77 7.07 0.28
C ILE A 73 6.71 6.11 -0.47
N ALA A 74 7.91 5.87 0.07
CA ALA A 74 8.81 4.81 -0.37
C ALA A 74 8.97 3.77 0.75
#